data_AF-A0A7C3TYK9-F1
#
_entry.id   AF-A0A7C3TYK9-F1
#
_cell.length_a   1.000
_cell.length_b   1.000
_cell.length_c   1.000
_cell.angle_alpha   90.00
_cell.angle_beta   90.00
_cell.angle_gamma   90.00
#
_symmetry.space_group_name_H-M   'P 1'
#
loop_
_entity.id
_entity.type
_entity.pdbx_description
1 polymer ?
#
loop_
_entity_poly.entity_id
_entity_poly.type
_entity_poly.pdbx_seq_one_letter_code
_entity_poly.pdbx_strand_id
1 'polypeptide(L)'
;MEEKIKIGISRCLLGDKVRYDGGHQWDRYLTDTLGKYLSFVPVCPEVECGLGVPREPMRLEGDPNDPKLVTLRSRVDYTERMKAWARARTAELAREGLCGFIFKSGSPSSGMERVKIYGPKGSPARSGVGLFARAFMDRFPLLPVEDEGRLHDPELRENFIERIFALKRWREEVGKEGDMKALVRFHTRHKYQILSHSRLHYEQMGRLTAQSERMPLKKRLETYQDLLLAALRIKATPKRHADVLMHMMGFFKKDLSPSEKAEWLDCIADYKGGLIPLIVPITLLKHYVRKYDQLYLKDQTYLEPHPLELKLRNHC
;
A
#
# COMPACT_ATOMS: atom_id res chain seq x y z
N MET A 1 -18.49 15.27 -4.70
CA MET A 1 -18.11 13.86 -4.95
C MET A 1 -16.64 13.76 -4.63
N GLU A 2 -16.25 12.94 -3.64
CA GLU A 2 -14.86 12.84 -3.20
C GLU A 2 -13.98 12.29 -4.34
N GLU A 3 -12.81 12.88 -4.58
CA GLU A 3 -11.94 12.48 -5.69
C GLU A 3 -11.42 11.06 -5.43
N LYS A 4 -11.50 10.14 -6.39
CA LYS A 4 -11.01 8.76 -6.19
C LYS A 4 -9.48 8.69 -6.10
N ILE A 5 -8.94 7.67 -5.43
CA ILE A 5 -7.49 7.41 -5.37
C ILE A 5 -7.03 6.89 -6.74
N LYS A 6 -6.11 7.59 -7.42
CA LYS A 6 -5.53 7.11 -8.69
C LYS A 6 -4.52 5.99 -8.45
N ILE A 7 -4.75 4.82 -9.04
CA ILE A 7 -3.90 3.63 -8.92
C ILE A 7 -3.58 3.08 -10.31
N GLY A 8 -2.30 2.80 -10.58
CA GLY A 8 -1.92 2.06 -11.76
C GLY A 8 -2.32 0.59 -11.64
N ILE A 9 -2.76 -0.05 -12.70
CA ILE A 9 -3.19 -1.46 -12.63
C ILE A 9 -2.81 -2.22 -13.90
N SER A 10 -2.41 -3.48 -13.75
CA SER A 10 -2.27 -4.37 -14.90
C SER A 10 -3.61 -4.52 -15.61
N ARG A 11 -3.68 -4.09 -16.88
CA ARG A 11 -4.92 -3.92 -17.65
C ARG A 11 -5.79 -5.19 -17.71
N CYS A 12 -5.19 -6.37 -17.76
CA CYS A 12 -5.92 -7.65 -17.77
C CYS A 12 -6.78 -7.87 -16.51
N LEU A 13 -6.46 -7.22 -15.39
CA LEU A 13 -7.21 -7.28 -14.13
C LEU A 13 -8.57 -6.57 -14.22
N LEU A 14 -8.71 -5.64 -15.17
CA LEU A 14 -9.96 -4.92 -15.42
C LEU A 14 -10.95 -5.68 -16.31
N GLY A 15 -10.55 -6.86 -16.82
CA GLY A 15 -11.38 -7.66 -17.73
C GLY A 15 -11.05 -7.45 -19.22
N ASP A 16 -10.10 -6.58 -19.54
CA ASP A 16 -9.64 -6.42 -20.91
C ASP A 16 -8.93 -7.67 -21.42
N LYS A 17 -9.30 -8.08 -22.63
CA LYS A 17 -8.73 -9.24 -23.33
C LYS A 17 -7.36 -8.94 -23.91
N VAL A 18 -6.35 -8.73 -23.04
CA VAL A 18 -4.98 -8.35 -23.43
C VAL A 18 -3.92 -9.40 -23.07
N ARG A 19 -4.30 -10.54 -22.51
CA ARG A 19 -3.36 -11.62 -22.19
C ARG A 19 -2.79 -12.25 -23.46
N TYR A 20 -1.69 -12.99 -23.30
CA TYR A 20 -1.03 -13.67 -24.42
C TYR A 20 -1.95 -14.67 -25.14
N ASP A 21 -2.88 -15.27 -24.40
CA ASP A 21 -3.90 -16.21 -24.89
C ASP A 21 -5.18 -15.54 -25.42
N GLY A 22 -5.22 -14.20 -25.49
CA GLY A 22 -6.42 -13.45 -25.87
C GLY A 22 -7.50 -13.39 -24.78
N GLY A 23 -7.23 -13.92 -23.59
CA GLY A 23 -8.13 -13.86 -22.44
C GLY A 23 -7.93 -12.62 -21.57
N HIS A 24 -8.59 -12.63 -20.41
CA HIS A 24 -8.48 -11.62 -19.35
C HIS A 24 -8.24 -12.28 -17.98
N GLN A 25 -8.07 -11.47 -16.94
CA GLN A 25 -7.98 -11.92 -15.54
C GLN A 25 -8.87 -11.01 -14.69
N TRP A 26 -10.16 -10.94 -15.01
CA TRP A 26 -11.05 -9.96 -14.38
C TRP A 26 -11.14 -10.21 -12.87
N ASP A 27 -10.73 -9.22 -12.10
CA ASP A 27 -10.80 -9.25 -10.64
C ASP A 27 -11.95 -8.35 -10.15
N ARG A 28 -13.00 -8.99 -9.63
CA ARG A 28 -14.19 -8.30 -9.10
C ARG A 28 -13.94 -7.59 -7.78
N TYR A 29 -12.99 -8.07 -6.97
CA TYR A 29 -12.62 -7.33 -5.76
C TYR A 29 -12.00 -5.98 -6.15
N LEU A 30 -11.11 -5.97 -7.14
CA LEU A 30 -10.51 -4.73 -7.63
C LEU A 30 -11.54 -3.81 -8.30
N THR A 31 -12.36 -4.33 -9.20
CA THR A 31 -13.30 -3.51 -10.00
C THR A 31 -14.56 -3.11 -9.22
N ASP A 32 -15.23 -4.05 -8.54
CA ASP A 32 -16.53 -3.81 -7.92
C ASP A 32 -16.42 -3.32 -6.47
N THR A 33 -15.37 -3.73 -5.75
CA THR A 33 -15.15 -3.32 -4.34
C THR A 33 -14.23 -2.12 -4.27
N LEU A 34 -12.98 -2.24 -4.74
CA LEU A 34 -12.03 -1.13 -4.69
C LEU A 34 -12.34 -0.03 -5.70
N GLY A 35 -12.92 -0.35 -6.87
CA GLY A 35 -13.28 0.65 -7.89
C GLY A 35 -14.32 1.68 -7.43
N LYS A 36 -14.99 1.47 -6.29
CA LYS A 36 -15.79 2.50 -5.62
C LYS A 36 -14.94 3.66 -5.09
N TYR A 37 -13.71 3.36 -4.66
CA TYR A 37 -12.77 4.29 -4.04
C TYR A 37 -11.58 4.63 -4.95
N LEU A 38 -11.28 3.77 -5.93
CA LEU A 38 -10.11 3.87 -6.80
C LEU A 38 -10.51 4.30 -8.23
N SER A 39 -9.63 5.10 -8.85
CA SER A 39 -9.62 5.35 -10.28
C SER A 39 -8.41 4.66 -10.88
N PHE A 40 -8.61 3.86 -11.92
CA PHE A 40 -7.57 3.01 -12.48
C PHE A 40 -6.86 3.66 -13.68
N VAL A 41 -5.54 3.59 -13.69
CA VAL A 41 -4.69 3.91 -14.84
C VAL A 41 -4.17 2.58 -15.41
N PRO A 42 -4.80 2.02 -16.45
CA PRO A 42 -4.50 0.68 -16.93
C PRO A 42 -3.20 0.65 -17.74
N VAL A 43 -2.35 -0.33 -17.43
CA VAL A 43 -1.09 -0.58 -18.14
C VAL A 43 -1.01 -2.03 -18.60
N CYS A 44 -0.74 -2.25 -19.88
CA CYS A 44 -0.37 -3.54 -20.43
C CYS A 44 1.00 -3.45 -21.10
N PRO A 45 2.11 -3.83 -20.41
CA PRO A 45 3.45 -3.67 -20.96
C PRO A 45 3.66 -4.31 -22.31
N GLU A 46 3.07 -5.49 -22.50
CA GLU A 46 3.26 -6.31 -23.69
C GLU A 46 2.53 -5.71 -24.89
N VAL A 47 1.29 -5.25 -24.73
CA VAL A 47 0.53 -4.60 -25.81
C VAL A 47 1.06 -3.19 -26.08
N GLU A 48 1.36 -2.42 -25.03
CA GLU A 48 1.84 -1.04 -25.17
C GLU A 48 3.27 -0.97 -25.72
N CYS A 49 4.09 -2.00 -25.53
CA CYS A 49 5.38 -2.10 -26.23
C CYS A 49 5.22 -2.60 -27.68
N GLY A 50 4.00 -2.95 -28.12
CA GLY A 50 3.61 -3.26 -29.49
C GLY A 50 3.60 -4.76 -29.85
N LEU A 51 3.37 -5.64 -28.88
CA LEU A 51 3.04 -7.05 -29.15
C LEU A 51 1.55 -7.23 -29.41
N GLY A 52 1.20 -8.23 -30.22
CA GLY A 52 -0.19 -8.56 -30.55
C GLY A 52 -0.99 -9.21 -29.41
N VAL A 53 -2.28 -9.39 -29.69
CA VAL A 53 -3.18 -10.22 -28.90
C VAL A 53 -3.97 -11.13 -29.87
N PRO A 54 -3.84 -12.46 -29.80
CA PRO A 54 -2.92 -13.22 -28.96
C PRO A 54 -1.44 -13.02 -29.37
N ARG A 55 -0.52 -13.50 -28.54
CA ARG A 55 0.93 -13.51 -28.80
C ARG A 55 1.57 -14.74 -28.21
N GLU A 56 2.77 -15.05 -28.68
CA GLU A 56 3.56 -16.14 -28.14
C GLU A 56 3.90 -15.91 -26.65
N PRO A 57 3.79 -16.95 -25.80
CA PRO A 57 4.23 -16.83 -24.41
C PRO A 57 5.72 -16.47 -24.32
N MET A 58 6.06 -15.68 -23.30
CA MET A 58 7.43 -15.28 -22.99
C MET A 58 7.80 -15.68 -21.57
N ARG A 59 9.10 -15.74 -21.28
CA ARG A 59 9.64 -15.95 -19.93
C ARG A 59 10.90 -15.13 -19.71
N LEU A 60 11.31 -15.04 -18.44
CA LEU A 60 12.59 -14.47 -18.06
C LEU A 60 13.68 -15.55 -18.05
N GLU A 61 14.84 -15.27 -18.63
CA GLU A 61 16.00 -16.17 -18.68
C GLU A 61 17.29 -15.47 -18.25
N GLY A 62 18.25 -16.22 -17.73
CA GLY A 62 19.59 -15.70 -17.39
C GLY A 62 19.73 -15.18 -15.96
N ASP A 63 20.41 -14.04 -15.80
CA ASP A 63 20.74 -13.46 -14.49
C ASP A 63 19.48 -12.91 -13.81
N PRO A 64 19.21 -13.26 -12.53
CA PRO A 64 18.11 -12.69 -11.78
C PRO A 64 18.09 -11.16 -11.63
N ASN A 65 19.27 -10.53 -11.67
CA ASN A 65 19.41 -9.07 -11.57
C ASN A 65 19.16 -8.38 -12.91
N ASP A 66 19.48 -9.05 -14.03
CA ASP A 66 19.26 -8.54 -15.38
C ASP A 66 18.77 -9.63 -16.35
N PRO A 67 17.52 -10.08 -16.19
CA PRO A 67 17.01 -11.19 -16.98
C PRO A 67 16.63 -10.76 -18.40
N LYS A 68 16.73 -11.70 -19.33
CA LYS A 68 16.24 -11.55 -20.71
C LYS A 68 14.79 -11.96 -20.82
N LEU A 69 13.97 -11.15 -21.49
CA LEU A 69 12.58 -11.49 -21.84
C LEU A 69 12.54 -12.16 -23.21
N VAL A 70 12.32 -13.47 -23.25
CA VAL A 70 12.44 -14.27 -24.47
C VAL A 70 11.17 -15.07 -24.73
N THR A 71 10.76 -15.17 -26.00
CA THR A 71 9.66 -16.05 -26.43
C THR A 71 10.04 -17.54 -26.35
N LEU A 72 9.07 -18.41 -26.09
CA LEU A 72 9.34 -19.83 -25.81
C LEU A 72 9.78 -20.65 -27.03
N ARG A 73 9.13 -20.45 -28.18
CA ARG A 73 9.31 -21.17 -29.45
C ARG A 73 10.22 -20.40 -30.40
N SER A 74 9.91 -19.13 -30.69
CA SER A 74 10.67 -18.34 -31.68
C SER A 74 12.00 -17.81 -31.16
N ARG A 75 12.22 -17.84 -29.84
CA ARG A 75 13.45 -17.39 -29.17
C ARG A 75 13.81 -15.92 -29.46
N VAL A 76 12.82 -15.11 -29.79
CA VAL A 76 12.97 -13.66 -29.99
C VAL A 76 13.19 -13.00 -28.63
N ASP A 77 14.25 -12.20 -28.53
CA ASP A 77 14.59 -11.42 -27.35
C ASP A 77 13.90 -10.04 -27.42
N TYR A 78 12.97 -9.80 -26.49
CA TYR A 78 12.22 -8.55 -26.36
C TYR A 78 12.74 -7.63 -25.25
N THR A 79 13.89 -7.96 -24.65
CA THR A 79 14.41 -7.28 -23.45
C THR A 79 14.58 -5.78 -23.67
N GLU A 80 15.31 -5.37 -24.71
CA GLU A 80 15.59 -3.95 -24.94
C GLU A 80 14.35 -3.17 -25.34
N ARG A 81 13.46 -3.77 -26.13
CA ARG A 81 12.17 -3.18 -26.48
C ARG A 81 11.31 -2.93 -25.25
N MET A 82 11.20 -3.92 -24.36
CA MET A 82 10.44 -3.81 -23.12
C MET A 82 11.07 -2.79 -22.16
N LYS A 83 12.39 -2.80 -21.98
CA LYS A 83 13.11 -1.85 -21.12
C LYS A 83 12.97 -0.41 -21.63
N ALA A 84 13.13 -0.19 -22.94
CA ALA A 84 12.99 1.13 -23.55
C ALA A 84 11.57 1.68 -23.36
N TRP A 85 10.56 0.87 -23.66
CA TRP A 85 9.16 1.23 -23.43
C TRP A 85 8.87 1.50 -21.95
N ALA A 86 9.35 0.64 -21.04
CA ALA A 86 9.11 0.78 -19.60
C ALA A 86 9.72 2.07 -19.03
N ARG A 87 10.90 2.49 -19.50
CA ARG A 87 11.51 3.77 -19.12
C ARG A 87 10.65 4.96 -19.55
N ALA A 88 10.14 4.96 -20.79
CA ALA A 88 9.26 6.01 -21.29
C ALA A 88 7.93 6.03 -20.52
N ARG A 89 7.31 4.86 -20.35
CA ARG A 89 6.00 4.74 -19.69
C ARG A 89 6.05 5.16 -18.23
N THR A 90 7.09 4.79 -17.47
CA THR A 90 7.21 5.20 -16.07
C THR A 90 7.42 6.72 -15.93
N ALA A 91 8.04 7.38 -16.92
CA ALA A 91 8.13 8.84 -16.96
C ALA A 91 6.77 9.51 -17.21
N GLU A 92 5.92 8.92 -18.04
CA GLU A 92 4.53 9.37 -18.23
C GLU A 92 3.70 9.18 -16.94
N LEU A 93 3.76 7.98 -16.33
CA LEU A 93 3.03 7.65 -15.10
C LEU A 93 3.42 8.56 -13.92
N ALA A 94 4.63 9.13 -13.93
CA ALA A 94 5.05 10.09 -12.92
C ALA A 94 4.17 11.36 -12.89
N ARG A 95 3.54 11.70 -14.02
CA ARG A 95 2.67 12.87 -14.17
C ARG A 95 1.22 12.58 -13.77
N GLU A 96 0.84 11.31 -13.63
CA GLU A 96 -0.53 10.90 -13.31
C GLU A 96 -0.92 11.11 -11.84
N GLY A 97 0.07 11.33 -10.97
CA GLY A 97 -0.17 11.45 -9.53
C GLY A 97 -0.65 10.14 -8.91
N LEU A 98 -0.09 8.99 -9.32
CA LEU A 98 -0.47 7.68 -8.77
C LEU A 98 -0.20 7.59 -7.26
N CYS A 99 -1.12 6.99 -6.52
CA CYS A 99 -0.94 6.63 -5.10
C CYS A 99 -0.40 5.20 -4.92
N GLY A 100 -0.28 4.43 -5.99
CA GLY A 100 0.21 3.06 -5.95
C GLY A 100 -0.02 2.30 -7.26
N PHE A 101 0.37 1.03 -7.28
CA PHE A 101 0.20 0.15 -8.44
C PHE A 101 -0.22 -1.27 -8.05
N ILE A 102 -1.14 -1.88 -8.81
CA ILE A 102 -1.56 -3.28 -8.66
C ILE A 102 -1.12 -4.08 -9.89
N PHE A 103 -0.16 -4.97 -9.70
CA PHE A 103 0.46 -5.78 -10.73
C PHE A 103 -0.28 -7.11 -10.96
N LYS A 104 -0.13 -7.68 -12.16
CA LYS A 104 -0.48 -9.07 -12.46
C LYS A 104 0.65 -10.01 -12.03
N SER A 105 0.38 -10.85 -11.04
CA SER A 105 1.28 -11.84 -10.46
C SER A 105 1.78 -12.83 -11.51
N GLY A 106 3.06 -13.20 -11.39
CA GLY A 106 3.73 -14.18 -12.24
C GLY A 106 4.00 -13.76 -13.70
N SER A 107 3.60 -12.56 -14.13
CA SER A 107 3.90 -12.06 -15.47
C SER A 107 5.40 -11.76 -15.63
N PRO A 108 6.05 -12.15 -16.74
CA PRO A 108 7.45 -11.81 -17.01
C PRO A 108 7.66 -10.31 -17.27
N SER A 109 6.57 -9.56 -17.51
CA SER A 109 6.61 -8.11 -17.69
C SER A 109 6.14 -7.38 -16.43
N SER A 110 5.03 -7.82 -15.84
CA SER A 110 4.33 -7.10 -14.76
C SER A 110 4.47 -7.71 -13.37
N GLY A 111 4.96 -8.94 -13.19
CA GLY A 111 5.00 -9.55 -11.86
C GLY A 111 5.99 -8.84 -10.94
N MET A 112 5.54 -8.34 -9.79
CA MET A 112 6.38 -7.53 -8.91
C MET A 112 7.36 -8.35 -8.07
N GLU A 113 7.07 -9.62 -7.80
CA GLU A 113 7.95 -10.54 -7.09
C GLU A 113 7.69 -11.98 -7.51
N ARG A 114 8.64 -12.86 -7.16
CA ARG A 114 8.58 -14.32 -7.36
C ARG A 114 8.30 -14.77 -8.80
N VAL A 115 8.66 -13.94 -9.78
CA VAL A 115 8.61 -14.30 -11.19
C VAL A 115 9.66 -15.36 -11.47
N LYS A 116 9.31 -16.37 -12.26
CA LYS A 116 10.22 -17.46 -12.62
C LYS A 116 11.31 -16.95 -13.56
N ILE A 117 12.56 -17.21 -13.20
CA ILE A 117 13.73 -17.00 -14.06
C ILE A 117 14.35 -18.35 -14.38
N TYR A 118 14.53 -18.60 -15.67
CA TYR A 118 15.01 -19.86 -16.20
C TYR A 118 16.51 -19.76 -16.49
N GLY A 119 17.30 -20.50 -15.72
CA GLY A 119 18.75 -20.63 -15.94
C GLY A 119 19.08 -21.72 -16.99
N PRO A 120 20.37 -21.85 -17.35
CA PRO A 120 20.83 -22.84 -18.33
C PRO A 120 20.65 -24.30 -17.87
N LYS A 121 20.63 -24.56 -16.56
CA LYS A 121 20.36 -25.88 -15.96
C LYS A 121 19.57 -25.73 -14.64
N GLY A 122 18.67 -26.66 -14.35
CA GLY A 122 17.93 -26.73 -13.08
C GLY A 122 16.51 -26.15 -13.10
N SER A 123 15.85 -26.23 -11.95
CA SER A 123 14.50 -25.69 -11.75
C SER A 123 14.50 -24.15 -11.78
N PRO A 124 13.45 -23.50 -12.31
CA PRO A 124 13.39 -22.05 -12.37
C PRO A 124 13.44 -21.41 -10.97
N ALA A 125 14.27 -20.39 -10.80
CA ALA A 125 14.33 -19.60 -9.58
C ALA A 125 13.10 -18.69 -9.49
N ARG A 126 12.44 -18.63 -8.33
CA ARG A 126 11.31 -17.73 -8.06
C ARG A 126 11.75 -16.47 -7.31
N SER A 127 12.76 -15.80 -7.85
CA SER A 127 13.33 -14.56 -7.29
C SER A 127 13.21 -13.37 -8.27
N GLY A 128 12.60 -13.59 -9.44
CA GLY A 128 12.52 -12.57 -10.47
C GLY A 128 11.45 -11.52 -10.23
N VAL A 129 11.60 -10.44 -10.98
CA VAL A 129 10.64 -9.34 -11.12
C VAL A 129 10.49 -9.07 -12.61
N GLY A 130 9.27 -8.85 -13.07
CA GLY A 130 9.00 -8.50 -14.45
C GLY A 130 9.65 -7.18 -14.85
N LEU A 131 10.08 -7.06 -16.11
CA LEU A 131 10.89 -5.92 -16.55
C LEU A 131 10.22 -4.55 -16.34
N PHE A 132 8.91 -4.45 -16.55
CA PHE A 132 8.16 -3.22 -16.27
C PHE A 132 7.97 -2.99 -14.77
N ALA A 133 7.65 -4.04 -14.00
CA ALA A 133 7.49 -3.92 -12.56
C ALA A 133 8.79 -3.46 -11.88
N ARG A 134 9.94 -3.96 -12.31
CA ARG A 134 11.27 -3.50 -11.91
C ARG A 134 11.43 -2.00 -12.18
N ALA A 135 11.25 -1.59 -13.43
CA ALA A 135 11.40 -0.18 -13.83
C ALA A 135 10.44 0.75 -13.05
N PHE A 136 9.20 0.31 -12.78
CA PHE A 136 8.24 1.06 -11.99
C PHE A 136 8.70 1.21 -10.53
N MET A 137 9.09 0.11 -9.88
CA MET A 137 9.54 0.14 -8.49
C MET A 137 10.85 0.91 -8.30
N ASP A 138 11.77 0.85 -9.27
CA ASP A 138 13.01 1.62 -9.23
C ASP A 138 12.74 3.14 -9.34
N ARG A 139 11.75 3.52 -10.17
CA ARG A 139 11.33 4.92 -10.33
C ARG A 139 10.53 5.44 -9.14
N PHE A 140 9.73 4.57 -8.50
CA PHE A 140 8.82 4.92 -7.41
C PHE A 140 9.05 4.05 -6.16
N PRO A 141 10.24 4.10 -5.53
CA PRO A 141 10.65 3.14 -4.49
C PRO A 141 9.80 3.16 -3.22
N LEU A 142 9.05 4.23 -2.99
CA LEU A 142 8.19 4.41 -1.82
C LEU A 142 6.69 4.32 -2.14
N LEU A 143 6.29 4.29 -3.41
CA LEU A 143 4.87 4.11 -3.73
C LEU A 143 4.41 2.71 -3.30
N PRO A 144 3.22 2.59 -2.70
CA PRO A 144 2.58 1.30 -2.46
C PRO A 144 2.42 0.51 -3.74
N VAL A 145 2.92 -0.72 -3.75
CA VAL A 145 2.71 -1.68 -4.83
C VAL A 145 2.28 -3.00 -4.25
N GLU A 146 1.38 -3.69 -4.94
CA GLU A 146 1.02 -5.08 -4.66
C GLU A 146 0.67 -5.84 -5.95
N ASP A 147 0.52 -7.17 -5.86
CA ASP A 147 -0.08 -7.98 -6.92
C ASP A 147 -1.43 -8.58 -6.51
N GLU A 148 -2.26 -8.93 -7.50
CA GLU A 148 -3.62 -9.44 -7.26
C GLU A 148 -3.62 -10.72 -6.41
N GLY A 149 -2.59 -11.57 -6.55
CA GLY A 149 -2.49 -12.81 -5.79
C GLY A 149 -2.25 -12.55 -4.31
N ARG A 150 -1.36 -11.61 -4.01
CA ARG A 150 -1.03 -11.19 -2.64
C ARG A 150 -2.13 -10.38 -1.97
N LEU A 151 -2.97 -9.68 -2.74
CA LEU A 151 -4.17 -9.01 -2.20
C LEU A 151 -5.23 -9.98 -1.67
N HIS A 152 -5.09 -11.30 -1.88
CA HIS A 152 -5.92 -12.28 -1.17
C HIS A 152 -5.50 -12.50 0.28
N ASP A 153 -4.26 -12.19 0.65
CA ASP A 153 -3.80 -12.21 2.04
C ASP A 153 -4.39 -11.00 2.80
N PRO A 154 -5.16 -11.21 3.88
CA PRO A 154 -5.84 -10.13 4.58
C PRO A 154 -4.91 -9.04 5.12
N GLU A 155 -3.75 -9.41 5.66
CA GLU A 155 -2.80 -8.46 6.25
C GLU A 155 -2.12 -7.60 5.17
N LEU A 156 -1.69 -8.23 4.06
CA LEU A 156 -1.09 -7.52 2.93
C LEU A 156 -2.09 -6.57 2.27
N ARG A 157 -3.34 -7.03 2.13
CA ARG A 157 -4.43 -6.24 1.59
C ARG A 157 -4.76 -5.04 2.47
N GLU A 158 -4.90 -5.23 3.79
CA GLU A 158 -5.11 -4.11 4.72
C GLU A 158 -3.97 -3.11 4.63
N ASN A 159 -2.72 -3.57 4.69
CA ASN A 159 -1.56 -2.67 4.66
C ASN A 159 -1.45 -1.89 3.35
N PHE A 160 -1.66 -2.54 2.19
CA PHE A 160 -1.65 -1.85 0.90
C PHE A 160 -2.73 -0.76 0.85
N ILE A 161 -3.96 -1.10 1.23
CA ILE A 161 -5.09 -0.16 1.22
C ILE A 161 -4.84 0.99 2.20
N GLU A 162 -4.42 0.69 3.42
CA GLU A 162 -4.08 1.71 4.41
C GLU A 162 -3.05 2.72 3.89
N ARG A 163 -1.99 2.24 3.23
CA ARG A 163 -0.93 3.08 2.67
C ARG A 163 -1.43 4.00 1.56
N ILE A 164 -2.27 3.51 0.64
CA ILE A 164 -2.79 4.35 -0.46
C ILE A 164 -3.77 5.42 0.06
N PHE A 165 -4.56 5.11 1.09
CA PHE A 165 -5.43 6.09 1.75
C PHE A 165 -4.64 7.14 2.53
N ALA A 166 -3.59 6.73 3.26
CA ALA A 166 -2.72 7.67 3.96
C ALA A 166 -1.98 8.60 2.99
N LEU A 167 -1.49 8.09 1.86
CA LEU A 167 -0.85 8.92 0.83
C LEU A 167 -1.83 9.87 0.15
N LYS A 168 -3.08 9.44 -0.09
CA LYS A 168 -4.13 10.34 -0.58
C LYS A 168 -4.36 11.49 0.41
N ARG A 169 -4.59 11.18 1.70
CA ARG A 169 -4.77 12.20 2.74
C ARG A 169 -3.58 13.16 2.82
N TRP A 170 -2.35 12.63 2.74
CA TRP A 170 -1.14 13.47 2.71
C TRP A 170 -1.18 14.47 1.56
N ARG A 171 -1.51 14.01 0.34
CA ARG A 171 -1.56 14.88 -0.85
C ARG A 171 -2.67 15.92 -0.78
N GLU A 172 -3.80 15.59 -0.18
CA GLU A 172 -4.93 16.50 -0.02
C GLU A 172 -4.72 17.53 1.08
N GLU A 173 -4.17 17.11 2.22
CA GLU A 173 -4.03 17.97 3.40
C GLU A 173 -2.73 18.76 3.42
N VAL A 174 -1.65 18.23 2.83
CA VAL A 174 -0.29 18.78 2.94
C VAL A 174 0.39 18.99 1.58
N GLY A 175 0.16 18.09 0.61
CA GLY A 175 0.90 18.10 -0.67
C GLY A 175 0.60 19.28 -1.61
N LYS A 176 -0.54 19.96 -1.47
CA LYS A 176 -0.93 21.13 -2.28
C LYS A 176 -0.67 22.42 -1.50
N GLU A 177 0.60 22.87 -1.44
CA GLU A 177 1.00 24.12 -0.76
C GLU A 177 0.89 24.10 0.77
N GLY A 178 0.96 22.92 1.39
CA GLY A 178 0.83 22.77 2.83
C GLY A 178 1.82 23.60 3.64
N ASP A 179 1.32 24.22 4.69
CA ASP A 179 2.12 24.96 5.65
C ASP A 179 2.51 24.09 6.87
N MET A 180 3.25 24.69 7.80
CA MET A 180 3.58 24.01 9.06
C MET A 180 2.35 23.62 9.88
N LYS A 181 1.24 24.37 9.79
CA LYS A 181 0.02 24.05 10.52
C LYS A 181 -0.62 22.78 9.96
N ALA A 182 -0.67 22.64 8.65
CA ALA A 182 -1.13 21.44 7.97
C ALA A 182 -0.29 20.22 8.35
N LEU A 183 1.05 20.36 8.35
CA LEU A 183 1.95 19.29 8.77
C LEU A 183 1.69 18.84 10.23
N VAL A 184 1.57 19.79 11.16
CA VAL A 184 1.31 19.49 12.58
C VAL A 184 -0.04 18.80 12.74
N ARG A 185 -1.11 19.32 12.13
CA ARG A 185 -2.44 18.67 12.19
C ARG A 185 -2.39 17.25 11.64
N PHE A 186 -1.76 17.06 10.47
CA PHE A 186 -1.63 15.75 9.86
C PHE A 186 -0.89 14.78 10.78
N HIS A 187 0.24 15.21 11.35
CA HIS A 187 1.03 14.42 12.29
C HIS A 187 0.23 14.04 13.55
N THR A 188 -0.50 14.99 14.13
CA THR A 188 -1.34 14.76 15.30
C THR A 188 -2.44 13.73 15.03
N ARG A 189 -3.13 13.82 13.88
CA ARG A 189 -4.22 12.90 13.51
C ARG A 189 -3.73 11.49 13.17
N HIS A 190 -2.52 11.37 12.63
CA HIS A 190 -1.93 10.09 12.21
C HIS A 190 -1.06 9.44 13.29
N LYS A 191 -0.96 10.00 14.50
CA LYS A 191 -0.07 9.54 15.56
C LYS A 191 -0.19 8.05 15.83
N TYR A 192 -1.39 7.58 16.18
CA TYR A 192 -1.57 6.17 16.57
C TYR A 192 -1.49 5.21 15.38
N GLN A 193 -1.84 5.69 14.18
CA GLN A 193 -1.62 4.94 12.95
C GLN A 193 -0.12 4.73 12.73
N ILE A 194 0.69 5.77 12.76
CA ILE A 194 2.14 5.64 12.56
C ILE A 194 2.77 4.79 13.67
N LEU A 195 2.34 4.97 14.94
CA LEU A 195 2.86 4.19 16.07
C LEU A 195 2.57 2.69 15.96
N SER A 196 1.45 2.26 15.35
CA SER A 196 1.19 0.84 15.13
C SER A 196 2.16 0.21 14.11
N HIS A 197 2.78 1.01 13.24
CA HIS A 197 3.79 0.53 12.28
C HIS A 197 5.23 0.74 12.76
N SER A 198 5.58 1.95 13.24
CA SER A 198 6.95 2.26 13.64
C SER A 198 7.07 3.46 14.57
N ARG A 199 7.45 3.19 15.83
CA ARG A 199 7.80 4.22 16.81
C ARG A 199 9.01 5.05 16.39
N LEU A 200 10.04 4.42 15.81
CA LEU A 200 11.24 5.11 15.34
C LEU A 200 10.91 6.20 14.33
N HIS A 201 10.11 5.87 13.31
CA HIS A 201 9.71 6.84 12.29
C HIS A 201 8.78 7.93 12.85
N TYR A 202 7.90 7.58 13.80
CA TYR A 202 7.07 8.57 14.49
C TYR A 202 7.93 9.64 15.19
N GLU A 203 8.96 9.22 15.93
CA GLU A 203 9.87 10.14 16.63
C GLU A 203 10.70 10.99 15.65
N GLN A 204 11.14 10.41 14.53
CA GLN A 204 11.81 11.15 13.45
C GLN A 204 10.91 12.23 12.84
N MET A 205 9.67 11.87 12.50
CA MET A 205 8.68 12.80 11.95
C MET A 205 8.27 13.89 12.94
N GLY A 206 8.20 13.57 14.24
CA GLY A 206 7.92 14.55 15.29
C GLY A 206 8.93 15.70 15.30
N ARG A 207 10.22 15.43 15.08
CA ARG A 207 11.25 16.48 14.98
C ARG A 207 11.01 17.43 13.81
N LEU A 208 10.55 16.92 12.67
CA LEU A 208 10.21 17.74 11.50
C LEU A 208 9.03 18.69 11.79
N THR A 209 8.12 18.31 12.69
CA THR A 209 6.98 19.16 13.07
C THR A 209 7.35 20.28 14.05
N ALA A 210 8.55 20.23 14.66
CA ALA A 210 8.99 21.22 15.63
C ALA A 210 9.35 22.56 14.99
N GLN A 211 9.07 23.66 15.71
CA GLN A 211 9.37 25.02 15.26
C GLN A 211 10.88 25.31 15.22
N SER A 212 11.68 24.61 16.04
CA SER A 212 13.14 24.79 16.13
C SER A 212 13.90 24.19 14.95
N GLU A 213 13.24 23.40 14.09
CA GLU A 213 13.86 22.77 12.93
C GLU A 213 14.23 23.85 11.88
N ARG A 214 15.48 23.84 11.41
CA ARG A 214 16.03 24.87 10.51
C ARG A 214 15.87 24.52 9.02
N MET A 215 15.36 23.33 8.72
CA MET A 215 15.14 22.86 7.35
C MET A 215 14.08 23.69 6.60
N PRO A 216 14.32 24.07 5.33
CA PRO A 216 13.32 24.71 4.48
C PRO A 216 12.03 23.88 4.38
N LEU A 217 10.87 24.54 4.39
CA LEU A 217 9.56 23.88 4.44
C LEU A 217 9.40 22.81 3.36
N LYS A 218 9.73 23.11 2.10
CA LYS A 218 9.63 22.15 0.99
C LYS A 218 10.42 20.86 1.28
N LYS A 219 11.68 20.99 1.71
CA LYS A 219 12.53 19.83 2.01
C LYS A 219 12.01 19.03 3.21
N ARG A 220 11.44 19.73 4.19
CA ARG A 220 10.81 19.13 5.38
C ARG A 220 9.58 18.32 5.02
N LEU A 221 8.71 18.82 4.13
CA LEU A 221 7.55 18.09 3.64
C LEU A 221 7.96 16.85 2.82
N GLU A 222 8.93 16.99 1.92
CA GLU A 222 9.49 15.85 1.17
C GLU A 222 10.05 14.77 2.12
N THR A 223 10.87 15.18 3.10
CA THR A 223 11.45 14.25 4.08
C THR A 223 10.39 13.59 4.95
N TYR A 224 9.36 14.34 5.36
CA TYR A 224 8.25 13.78 6.13
C TYR A 224 7.47 12.75 5.31
N GLN A 225 7.18 13.03 4.04
CA GLN A 225 6.49 12.10 3.16
C GLN A 225 7.27 10.79 3.00
N ASP A 226 8.59 10.89 2.79
CA ASP A 226 9.45 9.71 2.66
C ASP A 226 9.40 8.84 3.93
N LEU A 227 9.50 9.48 5.11
CA LEU A 227 9.40 8.80 6.40
C LEU A 227 8.01 8.18 6.64
N LEU A 228 6.94 8.87 6.25
CA LEU A 228 5.57 8.38 6.36
C LEU A 228 5.39 7.10 5.52
N LEU A 229 5.80 7.14 4.26
CA LEU A 229 5.68 5.99 3.36
C LEU A 229 6.58 4.81 3.80
N ALA A 230 7.78 5.11 4.30
CA ALA A 230 8.67 4.10 4.86
C ALA A 230 8.07 3.46 6.14
N ALA A 231 7.47 4.27 7.02
CA ALA A 231 6.84 3.80 8.25
C ALA A 231 5.67 2.85 7.94
N LEU A 232 4.72 3.29 7.11
CA LEU A 232 3.50 2.52 6.81
C LEU A 232 3.76 1.26 5.98
N ARG A 233 4.92 1.16 5.31
CA ARG A 233 5.37 -0.08 4.65
C ARG A 233 5.67 -1.21 5.64
N ILE A 234 6.03 -0.88 6.89
CA ILE A 234 6.26 -1.89 7.93
C ILE A 234 4.90 -2.39 8.39
N LYS A 235 4.60 -3.69 8.25
CA LYS A 235 3.34 -4.24 8.76
C LYS A 235 3.19 -3.99 10.27
N ALA A 236 2.01 -3.54 10.66
CA ALA A 236 1.66 -3.47 12.07
C ALA A 236 1.54 -4.90 12.62
N THR A 237 1.87 -5.08 13.90
CA THR A 237 1.79 -6.38 14.56
C THR A 237 0.74 -6.34 15.67
N PRO A 238 0.16 -7.50 16.06
CA PRO A 238 -0.77 -7.54 17.18
C PRO A 238 -0.22 -6.88 18.45
N LYS A 239 1.08 -7.08 18.73
CA LYS A 239 1.78 -6.42 19.83
C LYS A 239 1.74 -4.88 19.71
N ARG A 240 2.08 -4.31 18.55
CA ARG A 240 2.11 -2.85 18.37
C ARG A 240 0.71 -2.23 18.43
N HIS A 241 -0.29 -2.92 17.89
CA HIS A 241 -1.69 -2.51 18.05
C HIS A 241 -2.14 -2.54 19.51
N ALA A 242 -1.79 -3.60 20.26
CA ALA A 242 -2.06 -3.66 21.70
C ALA A 242 -1.39 -2.50 22.46
N ASP A 243 -0.13 -2.18 22.17
CA ASP A 243 0.58 -1.06 22.79
C ASP A 243 -0.11 0.29 22.50
N VAL A 244 -0.60 0.49 21.27
CA VAL A 244 -1.38 1.68 20.87
C VAL A 244 -2.72 1.75 21.60
N LEU A 245 -3.47 0.64 21.67
CA LEU A 245 -4.76 0.57 22.36
C LEU A 245 -4.59 0.84 23.86
N MET A 246 -3.53 0.31 24.48
CA MET A 246 -3.16 0.59 25.88
C MET A 246 -2.82 2.07 26.08
N HIS A 247 -2.10 2.70 25.14
CA HIS A 247 -1.82 4.13 25.20
C HIS A 247 -3.12 4.94 25.14
N MET A 248 -4.03 4.62 24.21
CA MET A 248 -5.30 5.33 24.05
C MET A 248 -6.23 5.14 25.26
N MET A 249 -6.16 4.00 25.95
CA MET A 249 -6.84 3.81 27.24
C MET A 249 -6.43 4.86 28.29
N GLY A 250 -5.18 5.35 28.21
CA GLY A 250 -4.65 6.38 29.10
C GLY A 250 -5.40 7.71 29.10
N PHE A 251 -6.19 8.00 28.07
CA PHE A 251 -7.05 9.20 28.01
C PHE A 251 -8.27 9.09 28.93
N PHE A 252 -8.70 7.87 29.25
CA PHE A 252 -9.90 7.61 30.04
C PHE A 252 -9.57 7.25 31.49
N LYS A 253 -8.38 7.59 31.99
CA LYS A 253 -7.92 7.20 33.35
C LYS A 253 -8.90 7.59 34.46
N LYS A 254 -9.52 8.76 34.32
CA LYS A 254 -10.50 9.32 35.27
C LYS A 254 -11.96 8.98 34.92
N ASP A 255 -12.19 8.41 33.74
CA ASP A 255 -13.53 8.21 33.19
C ASP A 255 -14.01 6.76 33.36
N LEU A 256 -13.13 5.78 33.09
CA LEU A 256 -13.52 4.37 33.16
C LEU A 256 -13.60 3.88 34.62
N SER A 257 -14.71 3.22 34.91
CA SER A 257 -14.89 2.40 36.12
C SER A 257 -13.92 1.21 36.14
N PRO A 258 -13.68 0.59 37.32
CA PRO A 258 -12.84 -0.61 37.41
C PRO A 258 -13.29 -1.74 36.48
N SER A 259 -14.60 -1.94 36.32
CA SER A 259 -15.16 -2.97 35.44
C SER A 259 -14.89 -2.69 33.96
N GLU A 260 -15.09 -1.45 33.51
CA GLU A 260 -14.82 -1.05 32.13
C GLU A 260 -13.31 -1.12 31.80
N LYS A 261 -12.45 -0.81 32.78
CA LYS A 261 -10.99 -0.98 32.63
C LYS A 261 -10.62 -2.45 32.47
N ALA A 262 -11.20 -3.34 33.26
CA ALA A 262 -10.95 -4.78 33.14
C ALA A 262 -11.40 -5.31 31.77
N GLU A 263 -12.62 -4.99 31.34
CA GLU A 263 -13.16 -5.39 30.03
C GLU A 263 -12.24 -4.94 28.88
N TRP A 264 -11.72 -3.71 28.94
CA TRP A 264 -10.79 -3.21 27.93
C TRP A 264 -9.47 -3.97 27.91
N LEU A 265 -8.91 -4.27 29.07
CA LEU A 265 -7.65 -5.01 29.19
C LEU A 265 -7.79 -6.43 28.66
N ASP A 266 -8.90 -7.10 29.00
CA ASP A 266 -9.22 -8.45 28.53
C ASP A 266 -9.38 -8.45 27.00
N CYS A 267 -10.12 -7.47 26.45
CA CYS A 267 -10.27 -7.31 25.01
C CYS A 267 -8.93 -7.11 24.28
N ILE A 268 -8.01 -6.32 24.84
CA ILE A 268 -6.66 -6.16 24.27
C ILE A 268 -5.87 -7.47 24.35
N ALA A 269 -5.97 -8.20 25.46
CA ALA A 269 -5.27 -9.46 25.66
C ALA A 269 -5.74 -10.52 24.65
N ASP A 270 -7.06 -10.66 24.47
CA ASP A 270 -7.66 -11.57 23.50
C ASP A 270 -7.23 -11.25 22.07
N TYR A 271 -7.24 -9.97 21.68
CA TYR A 271 -6.75 -9.54 20.37
C TYR A 271 -5.26 -9.86 20.19
N LYS A 272 -4.44 -9.55 21.19
CA LYS A 272 -2.99 -9.83 21.16
C LYS A 272 -2.70 -11.33 21.08
N GLY A 273 -3.59 -12.16 21.66
CA GLY A 273 -3.56 -13.62 21.57
C GLY A 273 -4.11 -14.20 20.27
N GLY A 274 -4.67 -13.38 19.37
CA GLY A 274 -5.27 -13.82 18.10
C GLY A 274 -6.65 -14.46 18.25
N LEU A 275 -7.31 -14.30 19.40
CA LEU A 275 -8.63 -14.89 19.67
C LEU A 275 -9.76 -14.07 19.02
N ILE A 276 -9.57 -12.76 18.88
CA ILE A 276 -10.54 -11.83 18.32
C ILE A 276 -9.86 -10.88 17.32
N PRO A 277 -10.61 -10.35 16.32
CA PRO A 277 -10.03 -9.49 15.30
C PRO A 277 -9.84 -8.07 15.81
N LEU A 278 -8.94 -7.29 15.18
CA LEU A 278 -8.63 -5.91 15.59
C LEU A 278 -9.87 -5.01 15.68
N ILE A 279 -10.89 -5.26 14.86
CA ILE A 279 -12.12 -4.45 14.87
C ILE A 279 -12.85 -4.47 16.22
N VAL A 280 -12.71 -5.52 17.03
CA VAL A 280 -13.38 -5.63 18.33
C VAL A 280 -12.87 -4.59 19.33
N PRO A 281 -11.56 -4.54 19.68
CA PRO A 281 -11.04 -3.49 20.55
C PRO A 281 -11.18 -2.09 19.94
N ILE A 282 -11.13 -1.95 18.60
CA ILE A 282 -11.40 -0.66 17.94
C ILE A 282 -12.85 -0.21 18.17
N THR A 283 -13.81 -1.13 18.14
CA THR A 283 -15.23 -0.80 18.36
C THR A 283 -15.49 -0.39 19.81
N LEU A 284 -14.89 -1.10 20.78
CA LEU A 284 -14.95 -0.74 22.18
C LEU A 284 -14.31 0.64 22.43
N LEU A 285 -13.17 0.92 21.79
CA LEU A 285 -12.53 2.25 21.81
C LEU A 285 -13.43 3.33 21.24
N LYS A 286 -14.04 3.11 20.08
CA LYS A 286 -14.99 4.07 19.50
C LYS A 286 -16.20 4.32 20.41
N HIS A 287 -16.66 3.29 21.13
CA HIS A 287 -17.72 3.45 22.12
C HIS A 287 -17.30 4.40 23.24
N TYR A 288 -16.15 4.18 23.90
CA TYR A 288 -15.69 5.07 24.98
C TYR A 288 -15.33 6.47 24.50
N VAL A 289 -14.75 6.61 23.30
CA VAL A 289 -14.50 7.93 22.68
C VAL A 289 -15.80 8.74 22.55
N ARG A 290 -16.91 8.09 22.18
CA ARG A 290 -18.23 8.74 22.07
C ARG A 290 -18.85 9.01 23.43
N LYS A 291 -18.83 8.02 24.33
CA LYS A 291 -19.44 8.10 25.66
C LYS A 291 -18.85 9.23 26.50
N TYR A 292 -17.52 9.40 26.46
CA TYR A 292 -16.78 10.37 27.28
C TYR A 292 -16.33 11.61 26.50
N ASP A 293 -16.84 11.81 25.28
CA ASP A 293 -16.53 12.96 24.42
C ASP A 293 -15.03 13.27 24.26
N GLN A 294 -14.20 12.24 24.07
CA GLN A 294 -12.75 12.39 23.96
C GLN A 294 -12.34 12.96 22.60
N LEU A 295 -12.43 14.29 22.45
CA LEU A 295 -12.20 15.03 21.20
C LEU A 295 -10.87 14.69 20.53
N TYR A 296 -9.78 14.58 21.29
CA TYR A 296 -8.46 14.25 20.73
C TYR A 296 -8.43 12.90 20.01
N LEU A 297 -9.17 11.91 20.52
CA LEU A 297 -9.22 10.56 19.95
C LEU A 297 -10.22 10.46 18.79
N LYS A 298 -11.27 11.30 18.75
CA LYS A 298 -12.24 11.35 17.64
C LYS A 298 -11.57 11.61 16.30
N ASP A 299 -10.53 12.43 16.28
CA ASP A 299 -9.83 12.83 15.05
C ASP A 299 -8.71 11.87 14.62
N GLN A 300 -8.46 10.80 15.38
CA GLN A 300 -7.35 9.86 15.10
C GLN A 300 -7.68 8.93 13.94
N THR A 301 -6.85 8.95 12.90
CA THR A 301 -7.00 8.08 11.72
C THR A 301 -6.83 6.60 12.06
N TYR A 302 -6.21 6.27 13.19
CA TYR A 302 -6.11 4.89 13.67
C TYR A 302 -7.48 4.21 13.85
N LEU A 303 -8.52 4.96 14.21
CA LEU A 303 -9.87 4.42 14.40
C LEU A 303 -10.55 4.05 13.07
N GLU A 304 -10.27 4.83 12.03
CA GLU A 304 -10.87 4.72 10.69
C GLU A 304 -9.83 5.07 9.60
N PRO A 305 -8.81 4.22 9.36
CA PRO A 305 -7.74 4.53 8.40
C PRO A 305 -8.19 4.44 6.94
N HIS A 306 -9.29 3.73 6.70
CA HIS A 306 -9.95 3.49 5.43
C HIS A 306 -11.47 3.27 5.69
N PRO A 307 -12.32 3.35 4.66
CA PRO A 307 -13.76 3.12 4.78
C PRO A 307 -14.12 1.78 5.41
N LEU A 308 -15.19 1.76 6.22
CA LEU A 308 -15.63 0.58 6.97
C LEU A 308 -16.17 -0.52 6.04
N GLU A 309 -16.75 -0.15 4.90
CA GLU A 309 -17.36 -1.05 3.94
C GLU A 309 -16.34 -1.99 3.28
N LEU A 310 -15.05 -1.66 3.35
CA LEU A 310 -13.96 -2.53 2.90
C LEU A 310 -13.72 -3.73 3.83
N LYS A 311 -14.27 -3.73 5.06
CA LYS A 311 -14.26 -4.83 6.03
C LYS A 311 -12.86 -5.39 6.33
N LEU A 312 -11.84 -4.54 6.27
CA LEU A 312 -10.44 -5.01 6.29
C LEU A 312 -10.01 -5.53 7.65
N ARG A 313 -10.54 -5.05 8.77
CA ARG A 313 -10.10 -5.42 10.14
C ARG A 313 -10.90 -6.55 10.80
N ASN A 314 -11.67 -7.30 10.02
CA ASN A 314 -12.64 -8.29 10.53
C ASN A 314 -12.10 -9.74 10.53
N HIS A 315 -10.79 -9.92 10.42
CA HIS A 315 -10.15 -11.23 10.31
C HIS A 315 -9.24 -11.50 11.52
N CYS A 316 -9.14 -12.78 11.91
CA CYS A 316 -8.17 -13.31 12.87
C CYS A 316 -7.19 -14.21 12.12
#